data_AF-A0A383DQH7-F1
#
_entry.id   AF-A0A383DQH7-F1
#
_cell.length_a   1.000
_cell.length_b   1.000
_cell.length_c   1.000
_cell.angle_alpha   90.00
_cell.angle_beta   90.00
_cell.angle_gamma   90.00
#
_symmetry.space_group_name_H-M   'P 1'
#
loop_
_entity.id
_entity.type
_entity.pdbx_description
1 polymer ?
#
loop_
_entity_poly.entity_id
_entity_poly.type
_entity_poly.pdbx_seq_one_letter_code
_entity_poly.pdbx_strand_id
1 'polypeptide(L)'
;NKEESRKLYGKYVDTMGTCMRNHMMMIDMKAGKGPIKIHTDVALQKLAETMSKKEIKHLEAEAWEDFLDMTITQAGVWAANNMEPEKVPSELMPSEPYLLGSHAGCAGLWTSGPGDFGPEEWHWGYNRMTTINGLFTAGDGVGASGHKFSSGSHTEGRITGKMMTAYCMDHKDESVEFAENPEDLAKEIFMPMETWGKFSGYTTDPNINPHYIRPAMLQQRLQKIMDEYVGGVG
;
A
#
# COMPACT_ATOMS: atom_id res chain seq x y z
N ASN A 1 14.58 16.02 17.52
CA ASN A 1 13.44 16.02 16.57
C ASN A 1 12.08 16.20 17.28
N LYS A 2 11.81 15.59 18.45
CA LYS A 2 10.50 15.64 19.13
C LYS A 2 10.01 17.05 19.51
N GLU A 3 10.85 17.86 20.16
CA GLU A 3 10.49 19.23 20.53
C GLU A 3 10.24 20.12 19.30
N GLU A 4 11.05 19.95 18.26
CA GLU A 4 10.88 20.63 16.98
C GLU A 4 9.59 20.22 16.28
N SER A 5 9.27 18.92 16.24
CA SER A 5 7.98 18.42 15.74
C SER A 5 6.81 18.98 16.54
N ARG A 6 6.97 19.18 17.86
CA ARG A 6 5.93 19.73 18.72
C ARG A 6 5.63 21.19 18.39
N LYS A 7 6.61 21.96 17.89
CA LYS A 7 6.38 23.33 17.39
C LYS A 7 5.48 23.35 16.15
N LEU A 8 5.54 22.32 15.31
CA LEU A 8 4.75 22.23 14.07
C LEU A 8 3.37 21.60 14.28
N TYR A 9 3.29 20.52 15.07
CA TYR A 9 2.10 19.68 15.17
C TYR A 9 1.46 19.66 16.57
N GLY A 10 2.01 20.40 17.54
CA GLY A 10 1.44 20.53 18.87
C GLY A 10 1.17 19.20 19.57
N LYS A 11 -0.04 19.02 20.07
CA LYS A 11 -0.46 17.82 20.83
C LYS A 11 -0.46 16.52 20.00
N TYR A 12 -0.51 16.59 18.67
CA TYR A 12 -0.54 15.40 17.81
C TYR A 12 0.78 14.61 17.87
N VAL A 13 1.86 15.27 18.30
CA VAL A 13 3.15 14.61 18.57
C VAL A 13 3.04 13.59 19.69
N ASP A 14 2.15 13.79 20.66
CA ASP A 14 2.06 12.91 21.83
C ASP A 14 1.37 11.58 21.52
N THR A 15 0.52 11.55 20.49
CA THR A 15 -0.13 10.32 19.99
C THR A 15 0.83 9.44 19.18
N MET A 16 1.94 10.00 18.69
CA MET A 16 2.98 9.27 17.94
C MET A 16 2.41 8.38 16.82
N GLY A 17 1.47 8.90 16.02
CA GLY A 17 0.98 8.21 14.83
C GLY A 17 2.10 7.86 13.85
N THR A 18 1.86 6.91 12.94
CA THR A 18 2.91 6.40 12.03
C THR A 18 3.55 7.52 11.20
N CYS A 19 2.78 8.47 10.70
CA CYS A 19 3.31 9.64 9.98
C CYS A 19 4.20 10.53 10.87
N MET A 20 3.88 10.69 12.16
CA MET A 20 4.70 11.47 13.11
C MET A 20 6.03 10.77 13.41
N ARG A 21 6.03 9.44 13.53
CA ARG A 21 7.26 8.64 13.66
C ARG A 21 8.15 8.82 12.42
N ASN A 22 7.58 8.71 11.23
CA ASN A 22 8.29 8.92 9.97
C ASN A 22 8.79 10.37 9.84
N HIS A 23 8.00 11.36 10.24
CA HIS A 23 8.42 12.76 10.22
C HIS A 23 9.67 13.02 11.06
N MET A 24 9.72 12.48 12.28
CA MET A 24 10.89 12.62 13.14
C MET A 24 12.13 11.93 12.55
N MET A 25 11.96 10.76 11.93
CA MET A 25 13.02 10.06 11.21
C MET A 25 13.52 10.88 10.02
N MET A 26 12.61 11.46 9.22
CA MET A 26 12.95 12.31 8.07
C MET A 26 13.70 13.59 8.49
N ILE A 27 13.40 14.19 9.65
CA ILE A 27 14.18 15.32 10.19
C ILE A 27 15.65 14.92 10.36
N ASP A 28 15.91 13.76 10.99
CA ASP A 28 17.27 13.32 11.26
C ASP A 28 18.01 12.91 9.98
N MET A 29 17.31 12.28 9.02
CA MET A 29 17.87 11.97 7.70
C MET A 29 18.28 13.25 6.95
N LYS A 30 17.41 14.27 6.90
CA LYS A 30 17.71 15.57 6.26
C LYS A 30 18.83 16.33 6.95
N ALA A 31 19.02 16.11 8.24
CA ALA A 31 20.14 16.66 9.01
C ALA A 31 21.45 15.88 8.83
N GLY A 32 21.48 14.84 7.98
CA GLY A 32 22.67 14.02 7.72
C GLY A 32 23.04 13.09 8.89
N LYS A 33 22.09 12.74 9.76
CA LYS A 33 22.33 11.87 10.93
C LYS A 33 22.07 10.38 10.66
N GLY A 34 21.91 10.01 9.39
CA GLY A 34 21.82 8.61 8.99
C GLY A 34 23.18 7.88 9.12
N PRO A 35 23.19 6.55 9.01
CA PRO A 35 22.04 5.66 8.79
C PRO A 35 21.19 5.50 10.07
N ILE A 36 19.87 5.42 9.89
CA ILE A 36 18.95 5.08 10.98
C ILE A 36 18.98 3.57 11.17
N LYS A 37 19.11 3.11 12.42
CA LYS A 37 19.33 1.70 12.72
C LYS A 37 18.28 1.13 13.66
N ILE A 38 17.84 -0.09 13.38
CA ILE A 38 17.12 -0.93 14.32
C ILE A 38 18.16 -1.77 15.05
N HIS A 39 18.29 -1.51 16.34
CA HIS A 39 19.23 -2.20 17.23
C HIS A 39 18.64 -3.52 17.76
N THR A 40 18.44 -4.48 16.85
CA THR A 40 18.06 -5.86 17.20
C THR A 40 19.10 -6.51 18.12
N ASP A 41 20.38 -6.18 17.91
CA ASP A 41 21.52 -6.62 18.72
C ASP A 41 21.35 -6.25 20.20
N VAL A 42 21.05 -4.97 20.48
CA VAL A 42 20.85 -4.47 21.84
C VAL A 42 19.55 -5.01 22.44
N ALA A 43 18.48 -5.07 21.65
CA ALA A 43 17.19 -5.57 22.12
C ALA A 43 17.26 -7.04 22.56
N LEU A 44 17.88 -7.90 21.74
CA LEU A 44 18.04 -9.32 22.04
C LEU A 44 18.98 -9.56 23.22
N GLN A 45 20.09 -8.81 23.31
CA GLN A 45 20.99 -8.88 24.48
C GLN A 45 20.28 -8.46 25.77
N LYS A 46 19.41 -7.44 25.72
CA LYS A 46 18.66 -7.00 26.90
C LYS A 46 17.64 -8.03 27.35
N LEU A 47 16.94 -8.67 26.42
CA LEU A 47 16.02 -9.77 26.72
C LEU A 47 16.77 -10.99 27.30
N ALA A 48 18.00 -11.22 26.85
CA ALA A 48 18.83 -12.30 27.36
C ALA A 48 19.25 -12.15 28.83
N GLU A 49 19.16 -10.95 29.42
CA GLU A 49 19.45 -10.74 30.84
C GLU A 49 18.39 -11.38 31.76
N THR A 50 17.15 -11.49 31.29
CA THR A 50 16.01 -11.96 32.08
C THR A 50 15.45 -13.30 31.61
N MET A 51 15.76 -13.72 30.38
CA MET A 51 15.21 -14.93 29.76
C MET A 51 16.24 -16.07 29.73
N SER A 52 15.76 -17.30 29.81
CA SER A 52 16.59 -18.49 29.65
C SER A 52 17.08 -18.66 28.21
N LYS A 53 18.17 -19.43 28.01
CA LYS A 53 18.68 -19.75 26.67
C LYS A 53 17.65 -20.38 25.75
N LYS A 54 16.69 -21.15 26.30
CA LYS A 54 15.63 -21.79 25.51
C LYS A 54 14.62 -20.75 25.01
N GLU A 55 14.27 -19.79 25.86
CA GLU A 55 13.36 -18.71 25.50
C GLU A 55 13.99 -17.76 24.47
N ILE A 56 15.27 -17.42 24.61
CA ILE A 56 16.00 -16.61 23.61
C ILE A 56 16.00 -17.31 22.24
N LYS A 57 16.31 -18.62 22.22
CA LYS A 57 16.31 -19.38 20.96
C LYS A 57 14.92 -19.47 20.33
N HIS A 58 13.87 -19.48 21.14
CA HIS A 58 12.50 -19.44 20.64
C HIS A 58 12.16 -18.07 20.03
N LEU A 59 12.50 -16.97 20.72
CA LEU A 59 12.34 -15.62 20.20
C LEU A 59 13.13 -15.38 18.91
N GLU A 60 14.34 -15.92 18.82
CA GLU A 60 15.14 -15.88 17.60
C GLU A 60 14.40 -16.58 16.45
N ALA A 61 13.81 -17.75 16.70
CA ALA A 61 13.01 -18.45 15.70
C ALA A 61 11.77 -17.65 15.30
N GLU A 62 11.06 -17.02 16.25
CA GLU A 62 9.92 -16.14 15.94
C GLU A 62 10.35 -14.91 15.11
N ALA A 63 11.51 -14.31 15.41
CA ALA A 63 12.04 -13.20 14.63
C ALA A 63 12.41 -13.61 13.19
N TRP A 64 12.92 -14.82 12.99
CA TRP A 64 13.14 -15.37 11.65
C TRP A 64 11.82 -15.71 10.94
N GLU A 65 10.85 -16.27 11.66
CA GLU A 65 9.52 -16.60 11.13
C GLU A 65 8.81 -15.35 10.59
N ASP A 66 8.89 -14.21 11.29
CA ASP A 66 8.32 -12.93 10.82
C ASP A 66 8.81 -12.53 9.41
N PHE A 67 10.10 -12.71 9.13
CA PHE A 67 10.64 -12.46 7.80
C PHE A 67 10.31 -13.57 6.80
N LEU A 68 10.38 -14.83 7.21
CA LEU A 68 10.14 -15.96 6.30
C LEU A 68 8.68 -16.07 5.85
N ASP A 69 7.73 -15.69 6.70
CA ASP A 69 6.30 -15.79 6.42
C ASP A 69 5.77 -14.64 5.56
N MET A 70 6.41 -13.47 5.60
CA MET A 70 5.86 -12.26 4.96
C MET A 70 6.82 -11.54 4.02
N THR A 71 8.12 -11.50 4.31
CA THR A 71 9.12 -10.72 3.54
C THR A 71 10.46 -11.46 3.45
N ILE A 72 10.47 -12.61 2.76
CA ILE A 72 11.65 -13.48 2.65
C ILE A 72 12.88 -12.77 2.05
N THR A 73 12.67 -11.71 1.28
CA THR A 73 13.75 -10.89 0.72
C THR A 73 14.61 -10.24 1.81
N GLN A 74 14.04 -9.86 2.96
CA GLN A 74 14.81 -9.30 4.08
C GLN A 74 15.74 -10.34 4.70
N ALA A 75 15.28 -11.59 4.86
CA ALA A 75 16.12 -12.72 5.27
C ALA A 75 17.25 -12.96 4.25
N GLY A 76 16.96 -12.84 2.95
CA GLY A 76 17.96 -12.90 1.88
C GLY A 76 19.02 -11.80 1.98
N VAL A 77 18.62 -10.57 2.30
CA VAL A 77 19.55 -9.44 2.52
C VAL A 77 20.48 -9.71 3.70
N TRP A 78 19.94 -10.19 4.83
CA TRP A 78 20.76 -10.53 5.99
C TRP A 78 21.75 -11.66 5.70
N ALA A 79 21.28 -12.72 5.05
CA ALA A 79 22.14 -13.84 4.65
C ALA A 79 23.26 -13.39 3.70
N ALA A 80 22.94 -12.57 2.69
CA ALA A 80 23.92 -12.08 1.70
C ALA A 80 24.98 -11.16 2.32
N ASN A 81 24.65 -10.45 3.41
CA ASN A 81 25.53 -9.48 4.06
C ASN A 81 26.15 -10.00 5.38
N ASN A 82 26.03 -11.30 5.67
CA ASN A 82 26.48 -11.91 6.94
C ASN A 82 25.97 -11.16 8.19
N MET A 83 24.70 -10.74 8.15
CA MET A 83 24.07 -10.01 9.25
C MET A 83 23.33 -10.97 10.17
N GLU A 84 23.90 -11.19 11.35
CA GLU A 84 23.26 -11.92 12.44
C GLU A 84 22.53 -10.90 13.34
N PRO A 85 21.19 -10.97 13.48
CA PRO A 85 20.39 -9.92 14.13
C PRO A 85 20.73 -9.70 15.60
N GLU A 86 21.29 -10.69 16.28
CA GLU A 86 21.76 -10.61 17.67
C GLU A 86 23.16 -9.97 17.81
N LYS A 87 23.87 -9.78 16.70
CA LYS A 87 25.25 -9.25 16.69
C LYS A 87 25.37 -7.89 16.03
N VAL A 88 24.57 -7.62 15.00
CA VAL A 88 24.65 -6.37 14.24
C VAL A 88 23.26 -5.73 14.05
N PRO A 89 23.17 -4.40 14.11
CA PRO A 89 21.93 -3.69 13.82
C PRO A 89 21.62 -3.67 12.32
N SER A 90 20.34 -3.53 11.97
CA SER A 90 19.88 -3.34 10.58
C SER A 90 19.59 -1.88 10.26
N GLU A 91 19.89 -1.44 9.05
CA GLU A 91 19.50 -0.12 8.58
C GLU A 91 17.99 -0.06 8.29
N LEU A 92 17.35 1.04 8.67
CA LEU A 92 15.94 1.32 8.44
C LEU A 92 15.80 2.54 7.54
N MET A 93 14.98 2.41 6.50
CA MET A 93 14.69 3.46 5.53
C MET A 93 13.19 3.54 5.29
N PRO A 94 12.57 4.74 5.24
CA PRO A 94 11.23 4.87 4.69
C PRO A 94 11.27 4.60 3.18
N SER A 95 10.34 3.78 2.68
CA SER A 95 10.21 3.50 1.25
C SER A 95 9.56 4.68 0.50
N GLU A 96 9.43 4.53 -0.81
CA GLU A 96 8.60 5.37 -1.67
C GLU A 96 7.12 5.36 -1.25
N PRO A 97 6.34 6.41 -1.60
CA PRO A 97 4.93 6.47 -1.25
C PRO A 97 4.08 5.37 -1.92
N TYR A 98 3.17 4.78 -1.13
CA TYR A 98 2.14 3.86 -1.62
C TYR A 98 0.73 4.46 -1.44
N LEU A 99 -0.14 4.25 -2.42
CA LEU A 99 -1.55 4.65 -2.37
C LEU A 99 -2.42 3.41 -2.17
N LEU A 100 -3.01 3.29 -0.98
CA LEU A 100 -3.82 2.16 -0.54
C LEU A 100 -4.85 2.58 0.51
N GLY A 101 -5.89 1.76 0.68
CA GLY A 101 -7.06 2.06 1.51
C GLY A 101 -7.24 1.18 2.73
N SER A 102 -6.56 0.03 2.78
CA SER A 102 -6.74 -0.99 3.82
C SER A 102 -5.69 -0.95 4.93
N HIS A 103 -4.48 -0.47 4.66
CA HIS A 103 -3.37 -0.49 5.63
C HIS A 103 -3.32 0.82 6.44
N ALA A 104 -2.17 1.48 6.50
CA ALA A 104 -1.98 2.72 7.27
C ALA A 104 -2.39 3.97 6.46
N GLY A 105 -2.68 3.79 5.17
CA GLY A 105 -3.32 4.78 4.31
C GLY A 105 -4.84 4.58 4.27
N CYS A 106 -5.53 5.57 3.72
CA CYS A 106 -6.98 5.56 3.54
C CYS A 106 -7.40 6.13 2.18
N ALA A 107 -6.54 5.98 1.16
CA ALA A 107 -6.87 6.35 -0.21
C ALA A 107 -7.83 5.32 -0.80
N GLY A 108 -8.85 5.76 -1.53
CA GLY A 108 -9.82 4.87 -2.16
C GLY A 108 -11.08 5.62 -2.59
N LEU A 109 -12.06 4.87 -3.06
CA LEU A 109 -13.36 5.38 -3.48
C LEU A 109 -14.21 5.78 -2.26
N TRP A 110 -15.07 6.78 -2.45
CA TRP A 110 -16.09 7.14 -1.48
C TRP A 110 -17.24 6.14 -1.54
N THR A 111 -17.59 5.54 -0.39
CA THR A 111 -18.61 4.51 -0.32
C THR A 111 -19.60 4.75 0.81
N SER A 112 -20.84 4.32 0.61
CA SER A 112 -21.94 4.48 1.56
C SER A 112 -21.64 3.77 2.87
N GLY A 113 -21.95 4.45 3.97
CA GLY A 113 -21.92 3.89 5.32
C GLY A 113 -23.03 2.86 5.57
N PRO A 114 -23.04 2.25 6.76
CA PRO A 114 -23.97 1.18 7.11
C PRO A 114 -25.40 1.65 7.43
N GLY A 115 -25.61 2.93 7.71
CA GLY A 115 -26.93 3.53 7.97
C GLY A 115 -27.47 3.34 9.39
N ASP A 116 -26.86 2.46 10.19
CA ASP A 116 -27.18 2.26 11.61
C ASP A 116 -26.29 3.08 12.56
N PHE A 117 -25.18 3.65 12.06
CA PHE A 117 -24.37 4.63 12.75
C PHE A 117 -23.66 5.60 11.79
N GLY A 118 -23.24 6.74 12.33
CA GLY A 118 -22.58 7.80 11.58
C GLY A 118 -23.55 8.91 11.13
N PRO A 119 -23.03 9.97 10.50
CA PRO A 119 -23.84 11.03 9.92
C PRO A 119 -24.76 10.48 8.83
N GLU A 120 -26.01 10.93 8.80
CA GLU A 120 -27.04 10.49 7.85
C GLU A 120 -26.60 10.76 6.41
N GLU A 121 -25.91 11.87 6.18
CA GLU A 121 -25.38 12.28 4.88
C GLU A 121 -24.26 11.36 4.34
N TRP A 122 -23.69 10.47 5.16
CA TRP A 122 -22.69 9.48 4.72
C TRP A 122 -23.30 8.14 4.33
N HIS A 123 -24.63 8.04 4.33
CA HIS A 123 -25.35 6.84 3.95
C HIS A 123 -26.37 7.15 2.86
N TRP A 124 -26.26 6.47 1.71
CA TRP A 124 -27.14 6.67 0.55
C TRP A 124 -27.66 5.37 -0.03
N GLY A 125 -27.82 4.33 0.80
CA GLY A 125 -28.38 3.05 0.40
C GLY A 125 -27.49 1.88 0.82
N TYR A 126 -27.00 1.10 -0.12
CA TYR A 126 -26.30 -0.14 0.20
C TYR A 126 -24.91 0.13 0.78
N ASN A 127 -24.62 -0.47 1.94
CA ASN A 127 -23.33 -0.30 2.59
C ASN A 127 -22.17 -0.76 1.67
N ARG A 128 -21.10 0.04 1.58
CA ARG A 128 -19.94 -0.12 0.66
C ARG A 128 -20.26 0.06 -0.83
N MET A 129 -21.45 0.50 -1.20
CA MET A 129 -21.74 0.97 -2.56
C MET A 129 -21.05 2.32 -2.79
N THR A 130 -20.47 2.51 -3.98
CA THR A 130 -19.91 3.80 -4.39
C THR A 130 -21.02 4.81 -4.68
N THR A 131 -20.67 5.98 -5.20
CA THR A 131 -21.65 6.93 -5.75
C THR A 131 -22.23 6.49 -7.10
N ILE A 132 -21.69 5.42 -7.70
CA ILE A 132 -22.23 4.77 -8.90
C ILE A 132 -23.10 3.59 -8.44
N ASN A 133 -24.39 3.61 -8.81
CA ASN A 133 -25.34 2.57 -8.45
C ASN A 133 -24.89 1.21 -8.99
N GLY A 134 -24.98 0.18 -8.14
CA GLY A 134 -24.55 -1.18 -8.48
C GLY A 134 -23.04 -1.40 -8.49
N LEU A 135 -22.21 -0.35 -8.36
CA LEU A 135 -20.76 -0.47 -8.21
C LEU A 135 -20.37 -0.46 -6.73
N PHE A 136 -19.77 -1.56 -6.31
CA PHE A 136 -19.29 -1.78 -4.95
C PHE A 136 -17.77 -1.98 -4.92
N THR A 137 -17.16 -1.74 -3.77
CA THR A 137 -15.75 -2.04 -3.55
C THR A 137 -15.46 -2.39 -2.09
N ALA A 138 -14.31 -3.00 -1.83
CA ALA A 138 -13.88 -3.45 -0.50
C ALA A 138 -12.34 -3.41 -0.37
N GLY A 139 -11.84 -3.47 0.86
CA GLY A 139 -10.40 -3.49 1.13
C GLY A 139 -9.75 -2.18 0.73
N ASP A 140 -8.71 -2.25 -0.12
CA ASP A 140 -8.01 -1.06 -0.63
C ASP A 140 -8.89 -0.15 -1.49
N GLY A 141 -9.96 -0.67 -2.08
CA GLY A 141 -10.82 0.14 -2.91
C GLY A 141 -11.70 1.12 -2.13
N VAL A 142 -11.92 0.90 -0.82
CA VAL A 142 -12.73 1.79 0.03
C VAL A 142 -11.83 2.77 0.77
N GLY A 143 -12.00 4.06 0.51
CA GLY A 143 -11.24 5.13 1.15
C GLY A 143 -11.73 5.49 2.55
N ALA A 144 -11.08 6.49 3.16
CA ALA A 144 -11.44 7.14 4.44
C ALA A 144 -11.56 6.23 5.68
N SER A 145 -11.24 4.94 5.56
CA SER A 145 -11.49 3.93 6.60
C SER A 145 -10.32 2.95 6.73
N GLY A 146 -9.08 3.45 6.72
CA GLY A 146 -7.86 2.65 6.86
C GLY A 146 -7.81 1.80 8.14
N HIS A 147 -6.71 1.08 8.34
CA HIS A 147 -6.49 0.11 9.42
C HIS A 147 -7.40 -1.13 9.36
N LYS A 148 -7.73 -1.59 8.14
CA LYS A 148 -8.45 -2.84 7.89
C LYS A 148 -7.51 -4.04 7.93
N PHE A 149 -6.35 -3.93 7.29
CA PHE A 149 -5.41 -5.04 7.06
C PHE A 149 -6.11 -6.26 6.45
N SER A 150 -5.53 -7.45 6.59
CA SER A 150 -6.06 -8.69 6.02
C SER A 150 -7.46 -9.05 6.55
N SER A 151 -7.63 -9.08 7.87
CA SER A 151 -8.88 -9.50 8.52
C SER A 151 -10.03 -8.50 8.30
N GLY A 152 -9.75 -7.20 8.38
CA GLY A 152 -10.72 -6.15 8.12
C GLY A 152 -11.10 -6.08 6.64
N SER A 153 -10.15 -6.28 5.72
CA SER A 153 -10.46 -6.32 4.28
C SER A 153 -11.33 -7.53 3.94
N HIS A 154 -11.05 -8.69 4.53
CA HIS A 154 -11.90 -9.87 4.38
C HIS A 154 -13.31 -9.62 4.96
N THR A 155 -13.39 -8.99 6.13
CA THR A 155 -14.68 -8.63 6.75
C THR A 155 -15.47 -7.63 5.91
N GLU A 156 -14.81 -6.61 5.36
CA GLU A 156 -15.44 -5.65 4.46
C GLU A 156 -15.90 -6.29 3.15
N GLY A 157 -15.16 -7.24 2.62
CA GLY A 157 -15.58 -8.06 1.48
C GLY A 157 -16.88 -8.83 1.79
N ARG A 158 -17.02 -9.38 2.99
CA ARG A 158 -18.27 -10.06 3.42
C ARG A 158 -19.45 -9.10 3.54
N ILE A 159 -19.24 -7.90 4.09
CA ILE A 159 -20.26 -6.84 4.16
C ILE A 159 -20.72 -6.48 2.75
N THR A 160 -19.76 -6.22 1.88
CA THR A 160 -20.00 -5.83 0.49
C THR A 160 -20.76 -6.92 -0.26
N GLY A 161 -20.36 -8.19 -0.14
CA GLY A 161 -21.05 -9.31 -0.77
C GLY A 161 -22.51 -9.45 -0.32
N LYS A 162 -22.81 -9.25 0.98
CA LYS A 162 -24.20 -9.25 1.47
C LYS A 162 -25.02 -8.12 0.83
N MET A 163 -24.42 -6.94 0.70
CA MET A 163 -25.09 -5.76 0.13
C MET A 163 -25.27 -5.84 -1.38
N MET A 164 -24.31 -6.42 -2.10
CA MET A 164 -24.45 -6.73 -3.52
C MET A 164 -25.63 -7.70 -3.75
N THR A 165 -25.76 -8.75 -2.93
CA THR A 165 -26.91 -9.65 -3.01
C THR A 165 -28.21 -8.90 -2.76
N ALA A 166 -28.27 -8.04 -1.75
CA ALA A 166 -29.46 -7.22 -1.49
C ALA A 166 -29.79 -6.31 -2.69
N TYR A 167 -28.79 -5.62 -3.25
CA TYR A 167 -28.93 -4.78 -4.44
C TYR A 167 -29.53 -5.58 -5.60
N CYS A 168 -28.97 -6.74 -5.93
CA CYS A 168 -29.47 -7.57 -7.03
C CYS A 168 -30.90 -8.07 -6.80
N MET A 169 -31.29 -8.35 -5.55
CA MET A 169 -32.66 -8.81 -5.23
C MET A 169 -33.68 -7.69 -5.37
N ASP A 170 -33.32 -6.46 -4.98
CA ASP A 170 -34.17 -5.28 -5.09
C ASP A 170 -34.30 -4.79 -6.54
N HIS A 171 -33.26 -5.03 -7.36
CA HIS A 171 -33.18 -4.62 -8.76
C HIS A 171 -33.30 -5.80 -9.74
N LYS A 172 -33.95 -6.90 -9.31
CA LYS A 172 -34.04 -8.16 -10.07
C LYS A 172 -34.69 -8.03 -11.47
N ASP A 173 -35.52 -7.01 -11.64
CA ASP A 173 -36.28 -6.75 -12.87
C ASP A 173 -35.61 -5.68 -13.75
N GLU A 174 -34.45 -5.14 -13.34
CA GLU A 174 -33.69 -4.19 -14.14
C GLU A 174 -32.96 -4.88 -15.30
N SER A 175 -33.09 -4.30 -16.49
CA SER A 175 -32.28 -4.67 -17.64
C SER A 175 -31.00 -3.83 -17.63
N VAL A 176 -29.84 -4.49 -17.73
CA VAL A 176 -28.55 -3.83 -17.89
C VAL A 176 -28.14 -3.84 -19.36
N GLU A 177 -27.68 -2.70 -19.85
CA GLU A 177 -27.15 -2.54 -21.20
C GLU A 177 -25.74 -1.94 -21.13
N PHE A 178 -24.95 -2.17 -22.18
CA PHE A 178 -23.64 -1.54 -22.27
C PHE A 178 -23.80 -0.04 -22.53
N ALA A 179 -23.11 0.78 -21.75
CA ALA A 179 -23.05 2.22 -21.98
C ALA A 179 -22.24 2.57 -23.25
N GLU A 180 -21.32 1.69 -23.64
CA GLU A 180 -20.41 1.87 -24.76
C GLU A 180 -20.47 0.66 -25.69
N ASN A 181 -20.09 0.87 -26.95
CA ASN A 181 -20.05 -0.22 -27.92
C ASN A 181 -18.92 -1.21 -27.57
N PRO A 182 -19.22 -2.51 -27.35
CA PRO A 182 -18.20 -3.51 -27.05
C PRO A 182 -17.08 -3.62 -28.09
N GLU A 183 -17.38 -3.36 -29.37
CA GLU A 183 -16.35 -3.38 -30.43
C GLU A 183 -15.34 -2.25 -30.30
N ASP A 184 -15.77 -1.07 -29.84
CA ASP A 184 -14.89 0.08 -29.67
C ASP A 184 -14.00 -0.10 -28.43
N LEU A 185 -14.56 -0.65 -27.34
CA LEU A 185 -13.79 -1.07 -26.17
C LEU A 185 -12.74 -2.12 -26.53
N ALA A 186 -13.10 -3.12 -27.35
CA ALA A 186 -12.16 -4.15 -27.79
C ALA A 186 -11.01 -3.54 -28.62
N LYS A 187 -11.30 -2.59 -29.51
CA LYS A 187 -10.27 -1.86 -30.29
C LYS A 187 -9.34 -1.08 -29.37
N GLU A 188 -9.86 -0.38 -28.37
CA GLU A 188 -9.04 0.38 -27.42
C GLU A 188 -8.11 -0.54 -26.62
N ILE A 189 -8.65 -1.62 -26.05
CA ILE A 189 -7.87 -2.61 -25.27
C ILE A 189 -6.75 -3.23 -26.13
N PHE A 190 -7.02 -3.51 -27.41
CA PHE A 190 -6.04 -4.10 -28.32
C PHE A 190 -5.14 -3.10 -29.04
N MET A 191 -5.41 -1.80 -28.96
CA MET A 191 -4.65 -0.75 -29.63
C MET A 191 -3.12 -0.87 -29.41
N PRO A 192 -2.59 -1.21 -28.21
CA PRO A 192 -1.16 -1.39 -28.03
C PRO A 192 -0.57 -2.52 -28.89
N MET A 193 -1.33 -3.61 -29.10
CA MET A 193 -0.92 -4.76 -29.91
C MET A 193 -0.95 -4.43 -31.41
N GLU A 194 -1.97 -3.71 -31.87
CA GLU A 194 -2.05 -3.24 -33.26
C GLU A 194 -0.94 -2.23 -33.59
N THR A 195 -0.70 -1.28 -32.68
CA THR A 195 0.38 -0.30 -32.79
C THR A 195 1.73 -1.02 -32.90
N TRP A 196 1.96 -2.01 -32.05
CA TRP A 196 3.15 -2.84 -32.10
C TRP A 196 3.27 -3.61 -33.43
N GLY A 197 2.21 -4.29 -33.87
CA GLY A 197 2.20 -5.05 -35.12
C GLY A 197 2.52 -4.18 -36.34
N LYS A 198 2.07 -2.92 -36.33
CA LYS A 198 2.31 -1.97 -37.42
C LYS A 198 3.72 -1.38 -37.42
N PHE A 199 4.28 -1.07 -36.25
CA PHE A 199 5.48 -0.23 -36.15
C PHE A 199 6.72 -0.94 -35.61
N SER A 200 6.62 -2.16 -35.09
CA SER A 200 7.77 -2.89 -34.51
C SER A 200 8.93 -3.08 -35.48
N GLY A 201 8.66 -3.20 -36.79
CA GLY A 201 9.71 -3.31 -37.83
C GLY A 201 10.35 -1.99 -38.26
N TYR A 202 9.92 -0.84 -37.71
CA TYR A 202 10.50 0.47 -38.08
C TYR A 202 11.94 0.63 -37.57
N THR A 203 12.28 -0.01 -36.45
CA THR A 203 13.64 -0.04 -35.90
C THR A 203 14.11 -1.48 -35.72
N THR A 204 15.43 -1.69 -35.62
CA THR A 204 16.01 -3.01 -35.34
C THR A 204 15.96 -3.40 -33.87
N ASP A 205 15.76 -2.43 -32.97
CA ASP A 205 15.58 -2.66 -31.54
C ASP A 205 14.13 -2.34 -31.13
N PRO A 206 13.36 -3.34 -30.68
CA PRO A 206 11.98 -3.14 -30.28
C PRO A 206 11.78 -2.16 -29.11
N ASN A 207 12.80 -1.85 -28.32
CA ASN A 207 12.73 -0.91 -27.20
C ASN A 207 13.07 0.52 -27.59
N ILE A 208 13.56 0.74 -28.82
CA ILE A 208 13.94 2.06 -29.33
C ILE A 208 13.12 2.30 -30.58
N ASN A 209 11.91 2.86 -30.43
CA ASN A 209 11.01 3.10 -31.54
C ASN A 209 10.25 4.43 -31.36
N PRO A 210 10.21 5.34 -32.35
CA PRO A 210 9.54 6.63 -32.21
C PRO A 210 8.01 6.55 -32.30
N HIS A 211 7.45 5.40 -32.70
CA HIS A 211 6.01 5.23 -32.91
C HIS A 211 5.26 4.64 -31.72
N TYR A 212 5.96 4.12 -30.71
CA TYR A 212 5.33 3.60 -29.49
C TYR A 212 6.27 3.70 -28.29
N ILE A 213 5.70 3.57 -27.10
CA ILE A 213 6.43 3.41 -25.83
C ILE A 213 6.12 2.04 -25.23
N ARG A 214 7.13 1.33 -24.75
CA ARG A 214 6.94 0.04 -24.08
C ARG A 214 6.44 0.25 -22.64
N PRO A 215 5.65 -0.68 -22.07
CA PRO A 215 5.11 -0.53 -20.71
C PRO A 215 6.18 -0.23 -19.65
N ALA A 216 7.32 -0.92 -19.68
CA ALA A 216 8.42 -0.67 -18.73
C ALA A 216 9.01 0.75 -18.85
N MET A 217 9.13 1.29 -20.06
CA MET A 217 9.61 2.65 -20.30
C MET A 217 8.60 3.70 -19.83
N LEU A 218 7.30 3.45 -20.07
CA LEU A 218 6.23 4.30 -19.57
C LEU A 218 6.20 4.31 -18.03
N GLN A 219 6.35 3.13 -17.41
CA GLN A 219 6.43 2.99 -15.97
C GLN A 219 7.61 3.77 -15.38
N GLN A 220 8.82 3.65 -15.94
CA GLN A 220 9.98 4.42 -15.48
C GLN A 220 9.76 5.93 -15.61
N ARG A 221 9.18 6.37 -16.72
CA ARG A 221 8.84 7.79 -16.93
C ARG A 221 7.84 8.28 -15.89
N LEU A 222 6.78 7.51 -15.63
CA LEU A 222 5.80 7.83 -14.60
C LEU A 222 6.45 7.90 -13.22
N GLN A 223 7.21 6.89 -12.83
CA GLN A 223 7.90 6.83 -11.54
C GLN A 223 8.80 8.05 -11.33
N LYS A 224 9.57 8.46 -12.35
CA LYS A 224 10.41 9.66 -12.27
C LYS A 224 9.59 10.93 -12.01
N ILE A 225 8.47 11.10 -12.73
CA ILE A 225 7.60 12.27 -12.54
C ILE A 225 6.98 12.27 -11.14
N MET A 226 6.50 11.12 -10.69
CA MET A 226 5.89 10.97 -9.37
C MET A 226 6.92 11.24 -8.26
N ASP A 227 8.14 10.78 -8.44
CA ASP A 227 9.22 10.97 -7.48
C ASP A 227 9.61 12.44 -7.32
N GLU A 228 9.88 13.11 -8.45
CA GLU A 228 10.42 14.48 -8.47
C GLU A 228 9.37 15.55 -8.13
N TYR A 229 8.09 15.31 -8.44
CA TYR A 229 7.06 16.35 -8.40
C TYR A 229 5.83 16.03 -7.55
N VAL A 230 5.70 14.79 -7.04
CA VAL A 230 4.50 14.35 -6.29
C VAL A 230 4.87 13.81 -4.90
N GLY A 231 5.96 14.34 -4.33
CA GLY A 231 6.39 14.02 -2.96
C GLY A 231 6.97 12.61 -2.82
N GLY A 232 7.84 12.23 -3.76
CA GLY A 232 8.62 11.00 -3.68
C GLY A 232 9.72 11.03 -2.62
N VAL A 233 10.75 10.21 -2.82
CA VAL A 233 11.82 10.00 -1.82
C VAL A 233 12.88 11.11 -1.80
N GLY A 234 12.88 11.99 -2.82
CA GLY A 234 13.86 13.07 -3.04
C GLY A 234 14.13 14.02 -1.87
#